data_AF-A0A6G2PX05-F1
#
_entry.id   AF-A0A6G2PX05-F1
#
_cell.length_a   1.000
_cell.length_b   1.000
_cell.length_c   1.000
_cell.angle_alpha   90.00
_cell.angle_beta   90.00
_cell.angle_gamma   90.00
#
_symmetry.space_group_name_H-M   'P 1'
#
loop_
_entity.id
_entity.type
_entity.pdbx_description
1 polymer ?
#
loop_
_entity_poly.entity_id
_entity_poly.type
_entity_poly.pdbx_seq_one_letter_code
_entity_poly.pdbx_strand_id
1 'polypeptide(L)'
;MARTITGTGRVTIFGLLHDWETASRCVLAYATADNGLTAVLGSVPVEGNVFEPGDLFATAVRHGFIGEWKGTHEQRAACWLACTGSGSRTVRKADTIDVQEAAWTLDMARTVDLDSSYYGHHRVHAGRFTFDDPELTEQAWALLPEPVTTVV
;
A
#
# COMPACT_ATOMS: atom_id res chain seq x y z
N MET A 1 -12.99 7.93 15.22
CA MET A 1 -11.62 8.45 15.41
C MET A 1 -10.72 7.76 14.41
N ALA A 2 -9.84 8.50 13.74
CA ALA A 2 -8.77 7.90 12.94
C ALA A 2 -7.91 7.03 13.87
N ARG A 3 -7.71 5.76 13.53
CA ARG A 3 -6.89 4.84 14.31
C ARG A 3 -5.45 4.94 13.81
N THR A 4 -4.52 5.15 14.72
CA THR A 4 -3.08 5.02 14.46
C THR A 4 -2.64 3.62 14.84
N ILE A 5 -1.81 2.99 14.01
CA ILE A 5 -1.21 1.69 14.23
C ILE A 5 0.30 1.84 14.03
N THR A 6 1.11 1.41 14.98
CA THR A 6 2.57 1.45 14.88
C THR A 6 3.12 0.03 14.78
N GLY A 7 4.29 -0.13 14.17
CA GLY A 7 4.98 -1.41 14.16
C GLY A 7 6.44 -1.29 13.75
N THR A 8 7.14 -2.40 13.89
CA THR A 8 8.52 -2.56 13.44
C THR A 8 8.65 -3.90 12.73
N GLY A 9 9.35 -3.92 11.61
CA GLY A 9 9.63 -5.17 10.89
C GLY A 9 9.86 -4.94 9.41
N ARG A 10 9.71 -6.00 8.62
CA ARG A 10 10.00 -5.96 7.20
C ARG A 10 8.98 -5.11 6.44
N VAL A 11 9.49 -4.13 5.69
CA VAL A 11 8.71 -3.24 4.82
C VAL A 11 9.16 -3.41 3.38
N THR A 12 8.18 -3.52 2.48
CA THR A 12 8.38 -3.47 1.03
C THR A 12 7.74 -2.18 0.50
N ILE A 13 8.49 -1.31 -0.16
CA ILE A 13 8.04 -0.03 -0.70
C ILE A 13 8.17 -0.05 -2.22
N PHE A 14 7.12 0.38 -2.92
CA PHE A 14 7.05 0.31 -4.38
C PHE A 14 6.14 1.38 -4.99
N GLY A 15 6.46 1.79 -6.22
CA GLY A 15 5.58 2.64 -7.01
C GLY A 15 4.36 1.89 -7.56
N LEU A 16 3.19 2.51 -7.47
CA LEU A 16 1.92 2.04 -8.02
C LEU A 16 1.33 3.06 -8.99
N LEU A 17 1.08 2.65 -10.22
CA LEU A 17 0.18 3.34 -11.15
C LEU A 17 -1.26 3.06 -10.69
N HIS A 18 -1.85 4.00 -9.98
CA HIS A 18 -3.17 3.80 -9.36
C HIS A 18 -4.31 4.38 -10.21
N ASP A 19 -4.00 5.18 -11.23
CA ASP A 19 -4.97 5.70 -12.19
C ASP A 19 -4.40 5.62 -13.62
N TRP A 20 -5.08 4.87 -14.49
CA TRP A 20 -4.66 4.68 -15.87
C TRP A 20 -5.06 5.85 -16.79
N GLU A 21 -6.14 6.57 -16.47
CA GLU A 21 -6.64 7.66 -17.30
C GLU A 21 -5.73 8.88 -17.23
N THR A 22 -5.18 9.13 -16.04
CA THR A 22 -4.31 10.28 -15.77
C THR A 22 -2.83 9.90 -15.66
N ALA A 23 -2.50 8.62 -15.83
CA ALA A 23 -1.17 8.06 -15.58
C ALA A 23 -0.64 8.34 -14.15
N SER A 24 -1.53 8.56 -13.18
CA SER A 24 -1.17 8.97 -11.83
C SER A 24 -0.51 7.85 -11.03
N ARG A 25 0.56 8.21 -10.32
CA ARG A 25 1.37 7.29 -9.52
C ARG A 25 1.42 7.72 -8.07
N CYS A 26 1.51 6.73 -7.20
CA CYS A 26 1.74 6.90 -5.78
C CYS A 26 2.77 5.88 -5.29
N VAL A 27 3.26 6.07 -4.08
CA VAL A 27 4.16 5.13 -3.41
C VAL A 27 3.34 4.36 -2.39
N LEU A 28 3.42 3.04 -2.43
CA LEU A 28 2.83 2.18 -1.40
C LEU A 28 3.93 1.52 -0.58
N ALA A 29 3.66 1.40 0.72
CA ALA A 29 4.42 0.57 1.64
C ALA A 29 3.57 -0.61 2.09
N TYR A 30 4.21 -1.77 2.20
CA TYR A 30 3.60 -3.02 2.66
C TYR A 30 4.43 -3.65 3.77
N ALA A 31 3.78 -3.87 4.91
CA ALA A 31 4.28 -4.57 6.07
C ALA A 31 3.31 -5.69 6.46
N THR A 32 3.71 -6.48 7.45
CA THR A 32 2.87 -7.54 8.01
C THR A 32 2.89 -7.48 9.53
N ALA A 33 1.76 -7.76 10.16
CA ALA A 33 1.60 -7.89 11.60
C ALA A 33 1.03 -9.28 11.95
N ASP A 34 0.91 -9.58 13.25
CA ASP A 34 0.31 -10.82 13.77
C ASP A 34 0.93 -12.08 13.14
N ASN A 35 2.26 -12.18 13.14
CA ASN A 35 3.02 -13.27 12.52
C ASN A 35 2.72 -13.49 11.03
N GLY A 36 2.40 -12.43 10.30
CA GLY A 36 2.07 -12.50 8.88
C GLY A 36 0.58 -12.67 8.59
N LEU A 37 -0.27 -12.86 9.60
CA LEU A 37 -1.71 -13.03 9.40
C LEU A 37 -2.44 -11.72 9.07
N THR A 38 -1.80 -10.58 9.31
CA THR A 38 -2.36 -9.27 8.99
C THR A 38 -1.50 -8.56 7.94
N ALA A 39 -2.11 -8.21 6.81
CA ALA A 39 -1.51 -7.33 5.81
C ALA A 39 -1.65 -5.88 6.26
N VAL A 40 -0.57 -5.11 6.21
CA VAL A 40 -0.57 -3.68 6.51
C VAL A 40 -0.09 -2.94 5.27
N LEU A 41 -0.97 -2.15 4.65
CA LEU A 41 -0.65 -1.35 3.48
C LEU A 41 -0.87 0.13 3.77
N GLY A 42 -0.07 1.00 3.18
CA GLY A 42 -0.38 2.41 3.20
C GLY A 42 0.26 3.18 2.06
N SER A 43 -0.34 4.32 1.71
CA SER A 43 0.33 5.27 0.83
C SER A 43 1.41 6.00 1.62
N VAL A 44 2.61 6.08 1.06
CA VAL A 44 3.68 6.94 1.57
C VAL A 44 3.48 8.31 0.92
N PRO A 45 3.13 9.35 1.68
CA PRO A 45 2.89 10.67 1.13
C PRO A 45 4.17 11.22 0.51
N VAL A 46 4.09 11.65 -0.74
CA VAL A 46 5.21 12.31 -1.42
C VAL A 46 4.91 13.82 -1.53
N GLU A 47 5.85 14.65 -1.06
CA GLU A 47 5.69 16.10 -1.16
C GLU A 47 5.57 16.54 -2.63
N GLY A 48 4.61 17.43 -2.91
CA GLY A 48 4.32 17.89 -4.27
C GLY A 48 3.54 16.91 -5.16
N ASN A 49 3.31 15.67 -4.72
CA ASN A 49 2.47 14.73 -5.47
C ASN A 49 0.98 15.08 -5.29
N VAL A 50 0.40 15.73 -6.29
CA VAL A 50 -1.03 16.07 -6.31
C VAL A 50 -1.94 14.87 -6.55
N PHE A 51 -1.37 13.71 -6.88
CA PHE A 51 -2.09 12.50 -7.25
C PHE A 51 -2.06 11.42 -6.16
N GLU A 52 -1.99 11.80 -4.89
CA GLU A 52 -2.14 10.83 -3.80
C GLU A 52 -3.49 10.07 -3.91
N PRO A 53 -3.51 8.74 -3.68
CA PRO A 53 -4.69 7.90 -3.95
C PRO A 53 -5.83 8.11 -2.95
N GLY A 54 -5.58 8.83 -1.84
CA GLY A 54 -6.55 9.04 -0.77
C GLY A 54 -6.93 7.73 -0.08
N ASP A 55 -8.21 7.34 -0.14
CA ASP A 55 -8.68 6.07 0.42
C ASP A 55 -8.22 4.88 -0.44
N LEU A 56 -7.32 4.06 0.11
CA LEU A 56 -6.81 2.86 -0.55
C LEU A 56 -7.90 1.82 -0.83
N PHE A 57 -8.96 1.75 -0.02
CA PHE A 57 -10.08 0.85 -0.32
C PHE A 57 -10.89 1.34 -1.52
N ALA A 58 -11.11 2.66 -1.64
CA ALA A 58 -11.75 3.23 -2.82
C ALA A 58 -10.88 3.02 -4.08
N THR A 59 -9.56 3.15 -3.95
CA THR A 59 -8.61 2.81 -5.03
C THR A 59 -8.72 1.35 -5.44
N ALA A 60 -8.75 0.43 -4.48
CA ALA A 60 -8.92 -1.01 -4.75
C ALA A 60 -10.23 -1.32 -5.49
N VAL A 61 -11.35 -0.70 -5.09
CA VAL A 61 -12.65 -0.84 -5.76
C VAL A 61 -12.56 -0.42 -7.22
N ARG A 62 -11.89 0.70 -7.52
CA ARG A 62 -11.76 1.23 -8.89
C ARG A 62 -10.98 0.28 -9.81
N HIS A 63 -10.00 -0.44 -9.29
CA HIS A 63 -9.23 -1.45 -10.05
C HIS A 63 -10.01 -2.75 -10.28
N GLY A 64 -11.21 -2.89 -9.69
CA GLY A 64 -12.09 -4.03 -9.87
C GLY A 64 -11.67 -5.25 -9.04
N PHE A 65 -12.47 -6.30 -9.16
CA PHE A 65 -12.30 -7.54 -8.39
C PHE A 65 -12.15 -8.75 -9.28
N ILE A 66 -11.41 -9.72 -8.78
CA ILE A 66 -11.34 -11.07 -9.35
C ILE A 66 -12.57 -11.85 -8.87
N GLY A 67 -13.24 -12.59 -9.77
CA GLY A 67 -14.54 -13.25 -9.50
C GLY A 67 -14.47 -14.30 -8.39
N GLU A 68 -13.29 -14.86 -8.15
CA GLU A 68 -12.97 -15.82 -7.12
C GLU A 68 -12.90 -15.21 -5.71
N TRP A 69 -12.81 -13.87 -5.58
CA TRP A 69 -12.85 -13.20 -4.29
C TRP A 69 -14.27 -13.16 -3.74
N LYS A 70 -14.45 -13.76 -2.57
CA LYS A 70 -15.74 -13.90 -1.89
C LYS A 70 -15.98 -12.71 -0.96
N GLY A 71 -17.06 -12.78 -0.19
CA GLY A 71 -17.38 -11.78 0.80
C GLY A 71 -18.02 -10.51 0.26
N THR A 72 -18.11 -9.52 1.15
CA THR A 72 -18.67 -8.20 0.89
C THR A 72 -17.78 -7.39 -0.05
N HIS A 73 -18.32 -6.27 -0.55
CA HIS A 73 -17.56 -5.32 -1.37
C HIS A 73 -16.26 -4.84 -0.69
N GLU A 74 -16.33 -4.59 0.62
CA GLU A 74 -15.19 -4.18 1.44
C GLU A 74 -14.15 -5.30 1.58
N GLN A 75 -14.59 -6.56 1.74
CA GLN A 75 -13.69 -7.70 1.79
C GLN A 75 -12.96 -7.90 0.46
N ARG A 76 -13.65 -7.75 -0.68
CA ARG A 76 -12.99 -7.83 -2.00
C ARG A 76 -11.98 -6.71 -2.22
N ALA A 77 -12.27 -5.49 -1.76
CA ALA A 77 -11.31 -4.40 -1.77
C ALA A 77 -10.09 -4.70 -0.88
N ALA A 78 -10.31 -5.30 0.30
CA ALA A 78 -9.23 -5.79 1.16
C ALA A 78 -8.39 -6.88 0.49
N CYS A 79 -9.02 -7.84 -0.21
CA CYS A 79 -8.32 -8.87 -0.98
C CYS A 79 -7.41 -8.27 -2.06
N TRP A 80 -7.88 -7.22 -2.75
CA TRP A 80 -7.06 -6.51 -3.73
C TRP A 80 -5.82 -5.87 -3.11
N LEU A 81 -5.96 -5.27 -1.92
CA LEU A 81 -4.84 -4.68 -1.18
C LEU A 81 -3.85 -5.75 -0.71
N ALA A 82 -4.35 -6.85 -0.12
CA ALA A 82 -3.53 -7.99 0.27
C ALA A 82 -2.76 -8.58 -0.93
N CYS A 83 -3.44 -8.75 -2.07
CA CYS A 83 -2.83 -9.18 -3.33
C CYS A 83 -1.72 -8.23 -3.77
N THR A 84 -2.00 -6.92 -3.80
CA THR A 84 -1.06 -5.90 -4.25
C THR A 84 0.20 -5.89 -3.37
N GLY A 85 0.05 -5.91 -2.05
CA GLY A 85 1.18 -5.91 -1.12
C GLY A 85 2.00 -7.20 -1.20
N SER A 86 1.35 -8.35 -1.04
CA SER A 86 2.02 -9.67 -1.08
C SER A 86 2.66 -9.93 -2.45
N GLY A 87 1.97 -9.54 -3.53
CA GLY A 87 2.43 -9.65 -4.92
C GLY A 87 3.70 -8.83 -5.14
N SER A 88 3.69 -7.54 -4.78
CA SER A 88 4.85 -6.65 -4.89
C SER A 88 6.06 -7.12 -4.07
N ARG A 89 5.83 -7.76 -2.91
CA ARG A 89 6.90 -8.36 -2.10
C ARG A 89 7.51 -9.60 -2.74
N THR A 90 6.68 -10.42 -3.38
CA THR A 90 7.07 -11.73 -3.94
C THR A 90 7.69 -11.58 -5.32
N VAL A 91 7.12 -10.72 -6.17
CA VAL A 91 7.57 -10.44 -7.54
C VAL A 91 7.95 -8.96 -7.60
N ARG A 92 9.16 -8.67 -7.15
CA ARG A 92 9.65 -7.29 -7.00
C ARG A 92 9.91 -6.65 -8.35
N LYS A 93 9.47 -5.39 -8.48
CA LYS A 93 9.94 -4.52 -9.58
C LYS A 93 11.39 -4.12 -9.29
N ALA A 94 12.12 -3.72 -10.33
CA ALA A 94 13.55 -3.40 -10.22
C ALA A 94 13.85 -2.28 -9.21
N ASP A 95 12.91 -1.36 -9.03
CA ASP A 95 12.94 -0.20 -8.13
C ASP A 95 12.32 -0.48 -6.76
N THR A 96 11.88 -1.71 -6.47
CA THR A 96 11.26 -2.01 -5.17
C THR A 96 12.30 -1.96 -4.05
N ILE A 97 12.02 -1.15 -3.01
CA ILE A 97 12.81 -1.10 -1.79
C ILE A 97 12.29 -2.17 -0.82
N ASP A 98 13.16 -2.99 -0.25
CA ASP A 98 12.80 -4.00 0.74
C ASP A 98 13.75 -3.92 1.93
N VAL A 99 13.26 -3.37 3.04
CA VAL A 99 14.00 -3.19 4.29
C VAL A 99 13.57 -4.29 5.25
N GLN A 100 14.52 -5.03 5.82
CA GLN A 100 14.21 -6.16 6.72
C GLN A 100 13.62 -5.70 8.07
N GLU A 101 14.02 -4.53 8.54
CA GLU A 101 13.57 -3.97 9.79
C GLU A 101 13.48 -2.44 9.67
N ALA A 102 12.26 -1.91 9.69
CA ALA A 102 11.98 -0.48 9.75
C ALA A 102 10.84 -0.22 10.74
N ALA A 103 10.96 0.85 11.51
CA ALA A 103 9.87 1.35 12.35
C ALA A 103 8.92 2.20 11.50
N TRP A 104 7.63 2.01 11.72
CA TRP A 104 6.59 2.64 10.91
C TRP A 104 5.33 2.96 11.69
N THR A 105 4.61 3.95 11.18
CA THR A 105 3.28 4.35 11.66
C THR A 105 2.30 4.37 10.49
N LEU A 106 1.11 3.79 10.72
CA LEU A 106 -0.03 3.82 9.82
C LEU A 106 -1.15 4.66 10.44
N ASP A 107 -1.38 5.84 9.87
CA ASP A 107 -2.44 6.75 10.26
C ASP A 107 -3.71 6.56 9.44
N MET A 108 -4.83 7.03 10.00
CA MET A 108 -6.16 6.90 9.38
C MET A 108 -6.48 5.46 9.00
N ALA A 109 -5.98 4.50 9.79
CA ALA A 109 -6.05 3.09 9.46
C ALA A 109 -7.51 2.60 9.48
N ARG A 110 -7.97 2.11 8.33
CA ARG A 110 -9.17 1.30 8.20
C ARG A 110 -8.80 -0.18 8.23
N THR A 111 -9.62 -0.97 8.91
CA THR A 111 -9.39 -2.40 9.12
C THR A 111 -10.53 -3.20 8.52
N VAL A 112 -10.19 -4.29 7.82
CA VAL A 112 -11.15 -5.25 7.30
C VAL A 112 -10.72 -6.65 7.68
N ASP A 113 -11.62 -7.38 8.33
CA ASP A 113 -11.50 -8.82 8.57
C ASP A 113 -11.99 -9.59 7.34
N LEU A 114 -11.15 -10.49 6.86
CA LEU A 114 -11.43 -11.32 5.69
C LEU A 114 -12.24 -12.55 6.12
N ASP A 115 -13.18 -12.97 5.28
CA ASP A 115 -14.00 -14.17 5.48
C ASP A 115 -13.23 -15.48 5.20
N SER A 116 -12.03 -15.37 4.65
CA SER A 116 -11.14 -16.46 4.27
C SER A 116 -9.68 -15.99 4.24
N SER A 117 -8.73 -16.92 4.19
CA SER A 117 -7.33 -16.56 4.01
C SER A 117 -7.09 -16.13 2.56
N TYR A 118 -6.55 -14.92 2.38
CA TYR A 118 -6.10 -14.42 1.09
C TYR A 118 -4.62 -14.04 1.19
N TYR A 119 -3.77 -14.68 0.36
CA TYR A 119 -2.32 -14.49 0.38
C TYR A 119 -1.69 -14.75 1.77
N GLY A 120 -2.28 -15.65 2.55
CA GLY A 120 -1.86 -15.95 3.93
C GLY A 120 -2.39 -14.97 4.99
N HIS A 121 -3.13 -13.93 4.58
CA HIS A 121 -3.69 -12.93 5.49
C HIS A 121 -5.17 -13.21 5.81
N HIS A 122 -5.56 -12.88 7.04
CA HIS A 122 -6.94 -12.89 7.54
C HIS A 122 -7.49 -11.50 7.84
N ARG A 123 -6.62 -10.48 7.82
CA ARG A 123 -6.97 -9.10 8.10
C ARG A 123 -6.13 -8.17 7.24
N VAL A 124 -6.72 -7.03 6.88
CA VAL A 124 -6.02 -5.94 6.19
C VAL A 124 -6.19 -4.64 6.98
N HIS A 125 -5.07 -3.97 7.24
CA HIS A 125 -5.00 -2.58 7.63
C HIS A 125 -4.58 -1.74 6.43
N ALA A 126 -5.32 -0.68 6.13
CA ALA A 126 -4.95 0.28 5.09
C ALA A 126 -5.06 1.72 5.58
N GLY A 127 -4.09 2.56 5.23
CA GLY A 127 -4.05 3.96 5.67
C GLY A 127 -2.89 4.75 5.05
N ARG A 128 -2.42 5.75 5.78
CA ARG A 128 -1.27 6.60 5.42
C ARG A 128 -0.04 6.12 6.17
N PHE A 129 1.02 5.76 5.44
CA PHE A 129 2.24 5.20 5.99
C PHE A 129 3.28 6.31 6.24
N THR A 130 3.99 6.22 7.36
CA THR A 130 5.15 7.06 7.68
C THR A 130 6.25 6.20 8.27
N PHE A 131 7.49 6.64 8.10
CA PHE A 131 8.68 5.98 8.64
C PHE A 131 9.36 6.91 9.63
N ASP A 132 9.94 6.31 10.68
CA ASP A 132 10.77 7.06 11.62
C ASP A 132 12.14 7.40 11.00
N ASP A 133 12.56 6.64 9.98
CA ASP A 133 13.78 6.85 9.21
C ASP A 133 13.54 7.87 8.06
N PRO A 134 14.16 9.06 8.12
CA PRO A 134 14.02 10.07 7.07
C PRO A 134 14.71 9.65 5.77
N GLU A 135 15.80 8.89 5.80
CA GLU A 135 16.49 8.44 4.58
C GLU A 135 15.61 7.46 3.82
N LEU A 136 14.93 6.55 4.53
CA LEU A 136 13.95 5.65 3.92
C LEU A 136 12.78 6.41 3.28
N THR A 137 12.37 7.52 3.89
CA THR A 137 11.32 8.39 3.34
C THR A 137 11.78 9.04 2.03
N GLU A 138 12.99 9.60 1.98
CA GLU A 138 13.56 10.17 0.76
C GLU A 138 13.72 9.12 -0.36
N GLN A 139 14.19 7.92 -0.03
CA GLN A 139 14.29 6.82 -0.99
C GLN A 139 12.92 6.40 -1.53
N ALA A 140 11.89 6.36 -0.67
CA ALA A 140 10.53 6.06 -1.08
C ALA A 140 10.00 7.11 -2.07
N TRP A 141 10.29 8.39 -1.84
CA TRP A 141 9.88 9.48 -2.73
C TRP A 141 10.54 9.37 -4.11
N ALA A 142 11.80 8.96 -4.16
CA ALA A 142 12.55 8.76 -5.40
C ALA A 142 11.98 7.63 -6.30
N LEU A 143 11.01 6.85 -5.82
CA LEU A 143 10.31 5.85 -6.63
C LEU A 143 9.29 6.44 -7.61
N LEU A 144 8.86 7.69 -7.39
CA LEU A 144 8.04 8.38 -8.38
C LEU A 144 8.93 8.95 -9.47
N PRO A 145 8.59 8.74 -10.76
CA PRO A 145 9.29 9.42 -11.83
C PRO A 145 9.12 10.93 -11.65
N GLU A 146 10.15 11.71 -11.96
CA GLU A 146 9.98 13.16 -12.12
C GLU A 146 8.80 13.42 -13.07
N PRO A 147 7.96 14.43 -12.80
CA PRO A 147 6.87 14.76 -13.70
C PRO A 147 7.47 14.93 -15.09
N VAL A 148 7.02 14.10 -16.04
CA VAL A 148 7.37 14.29 -17.44
C VAL A 148 6.81 15.67 -17.79
N THR A 149 7.71 16.66 -17.85
CA THR A 149 7.35 17.98 -18.33
C THR A 149 7.04 17.75 -19.79
N THR A 150 5.75 17.62 -20.12
CA THR A 150 5.32 17.54 -21.50
C THR A 150 5.75 18.85 -22.13
N VAL A 151 6.86 18.82 -22.88
CA VAL A 151 7.27 19.94 -23.70
C VAL A 151 6.18 20.08 -24.75
N VAL A 152 5.34 21.11 -24.58
CA VAL A 152 4.34 21.53 -25.56
C VAL A 152 5.04 22.16 -26.74
#